data_AF-A0A0Q4VCC1-F1
#
_entry.id   AF-A0A0Q4VCC1-F1
#
_cell.length_a   1.000
_cell.length_b   1.000
_cell.length_c   1.000
_cell.angle_alpha   90.00
_cell.angle_beta   90.00
_cell.angle_gamma   90.00
#
_symmetry.space_group_name_H-M   'P 1'
#
loop_
_entity.id
_entity.type
_entity.pdbx_description
1 polymer ?
#
loop_
_entity_poly.entity_id
_entity_poly.type
_entity_poly.pdbx_seq_one_letter_code
_entity_poly.pdbx_strand_id
1 'polypeptide(L)'
;MKHNEYVNGTRDLIPRTKDFVRLVKLWKYRSGAPITSLYLELRAAKYLREHQPFAMMLDLTGFFSWLNAIELAGLNDPSRFDGRRITAAGDSLLPLARLYSERAASRADQARSAYLASDYLGAQLHLQQLISP
;
A
#
# COMPACT_ATOMS: atom_id res chain seq x y z
N MET A 1 -4.11 21.18 -3.62
CA MET A 1 -4.84 19.99 -4.13
C MET A 1 -5.34 19.19 -2.92
N LYS A 2 -6.67 18.98 -2.77
CA LYS A 2 -7.35 18.55 -1.51
C LYS A 2 -7.08 17.11 -1.04
N HIS A 3 -6.41 16.26 -1.82
CA HIS A 3 -6.12 14.87 -1.43
C HIS A 3 -5.23 14.76 -0.16
N ASN A 4 -4.43 15.79 0.12
CA ASN A 4 -3.65 15.89 1.34
C ASN A 4 -4.54 15.90 2.60
N GLU A 5 -5.78 16.37 2.52
CA GLU A 5 -6.68 16.46 3.69
C GLU A 5 -7.07 15.06 4.18
N TYR A 6 -7.39 14.13 3.29
CA TYR A 6 -7.75 12.77 3.68
C TYR A 6 -6.60 12.06 4.39
N VAL A 7 -5.39 12.15 3.81
CA VAL A 7 -4.16 11.57 4.39
C VAL A 7 -3.78 12.28 5.70
N ASN A 8 -3.93 13.60 5.78
CA ASN A 8 -3.68 14.37 7.00
C ASN A 8 -4.67 13.99 8.11
N GLY A 9 -5.96 13.86 7.79
CA GLY A 9 -6.96 13.40 8.75
C GLY A 9 -6.70 11.96 9.22
N THR A 10 -6.13 11.09 8.37
CA THR A 10 -5.69 9.76 8.81
C THR A 10 -4.48 9.88 9.75
N ARG A 11 -3.52 10.78 9.46
CA ARG A 11 -2.38 11.03 10.35
C ARG A 11 -2.84 11.48 11.74
N ASP A 12 -3.88 12.29 11.83
CA ASP A 12 -4.39 12.78 13.11
C ASP A 12 -4.96 11.64 13.98
N LEU A 13 -5.41 10.54 13.35
CA LEU A 13 -5.82 9.29 14.01
C LEU A 13 -4.65 8.33 14.22
N ILE A 14 -3.69 8.30 13.30
CA ILE A 14 -2.56 7.36 13.24
C ILE A 14 -1.29 8.16 12.93
N PRO A 15 -0.53 8.60 13.95
CA PRO A 15 0.56 9.56 13.77
C PRO A 15 1.58 9.19 12.69
N ARG A 16 1.82 7.89 12.47
CA ARG A 16 2.79 7.35 11.49
C ARG A 16 2.25 7.15 10.07
N THR A 17 1.04 7.61 9.74
CA THR A 17 0.47 7.48 8.38
C THR A 17 1.40 8.04 7.30
N LYS A 18 2.03 9.19 7.53
CA LYS A 18 2.90 9.80 6.51
C LYS A 18 4.14 8.96 6.23
N ASP A 19 4.68 8.29 7.26
CA ASP A 19 5.83 7.39 7.10
C ASP A 19 5.42 6.11 6.36
N PHE A 20 4.26 5.56 6.69
CA PHE A 20 3.69 4.43 5.98
C PHE A 20 3.50 4.72 4.49
N VAL A 21 2.88 5.85 4.16
CA VAL A 21 2.69 6.31 2.78
C VAL A 21 4.03 6.49 2.06
N ARG A 22 5.07 7.01 2.74
CA ARG A 22 6.41 7.12 2.17
C ARG A 22 7.02 5.76 1.83
N LEU A 23 6.84 4.75 2.68
CA LEU A 23 7.32 3.39 2.40
C LEU A 23 6.62 2.79 1.17
N VAL A 24 5.31 2.97 1.05
CA VAL A 24 4.55 2.52 -0.12
C VAL A 24 5.02 3.22 -1.40
N LYS A 25 5.26 4.54 -1.33
CA LYS A 25 5.82 5.29 -2.47
C LYS A 25 7.24 4.90 -2.81
N LEU A 26 8.05 4.57 -1.80
CA LEU A 26 9.41 4.07 -1.99
C LEU A 26 9.41 2.73 -2.74
N TRP A 27 8.53 1.81 -2.35
CA TRP A 27 8.31 0.57 -3.11
C TRP A 27 7.96 0.85 -4.56
N LYS A 28 6.98 1.71 -4.82
CA LYS A 28 6.59 2.09 -6.20
C LYS A 28 7.79 2.62 -6.98
N TYR A 29 8.57 3.52 -6.36
CA TYR A 29 9.73 4.13 -6.99
C TYR A 29 10.81 3.10 -7.34
N ARG A 30 11.14 2.20 -6.42
CA ARG A 30 12.19 1.18 -6.61
C ARG A 30 11.78 0.07 -7.56
N SER A 31 10.53 -0.39 -7.47
CA SER A 31 10.01 -1.44 -8.36
C SER A 31 9.71 -0.96 -9.77
N GLY A 32 9.46 0.35 -9.97
CA GLY A 32 8.97 0.87 -11.25
C GLY A 32 7.51 0.51 -11.53
N ALA A 33 6.73 0.09 -10.53
CA ALA A 33 5.33 -0.30 -10.71
C ALA A 33 4.52 0.83 -11.38
N PRO A 34 3.76 0.54 -12.47
CA PRO A 34 3.00 1.55 -13.20
C PRO A 34 1.68 1.93 -12.50
N ILE A 35 1.73 2.16 -11.19
CA ILE A 35 0.59 2.55 -10.34
C ILE A 35 0.73 4.04 -10.00
N THR A 36 -0.35 4.82 -10.04
CA THR A 36 -0.28 6.25 -9.70
C THR A 36 0.01 6.47 -8.22
N SER A 37 0.86 7.44 -7.90
CA SER A 37 1.17 7.79 -6.50
C SER A 37 -0.07 8.22 -5.73
N LEU A 38 -0.97 8.99 -6.38
CA LEU A 38 -2.22 9.44 -5.77
C LEU A 38 -3.09 8.26 -5.33
N TYR A 39 -3.23 7.24 -6.16
CA TYR A 39 -3.99 6.04 -5.82
C TYR A 39 -3.41 5.33 -4.59
N LEU A 40 -2.09 5.13 -4.56
CA LEU A 40 -1.42 4.48 -3.42
C LEU A 40 -1.53 5.28 -2.13
N GLU A 41 -1.38 6.61 -2.19
CA GLU A 41 -1.51 7.49 -1.03
C GLU A 41 -2.89 7.36 -0.38
N LEU A 42 -3.95 7.38 -1.20
CA LEU A 42 -5.33 7.29 -0.73
C LEU A 42 -5.70 5.87 -0.28
N ARG A 43 -5.24 4.84 -1.00
CA ARG A 43 -5.43 3.44 -0.61
C ARG A 43 -4.73 3.11 0.69
N ALA A 44 -3.50 3.60 0.89
CA ALA A 44 -2.78 3.43 2.15
C ALA A 44 -3.52 4.12 3.31
N ALA A 45 -3.97 5.35 3.13
CA ALA A 45 -4.75 6.06 4.14
C ALA A 45 -6.08 5.36 4.46
N LYS A 46 -6.77 4.82 3.45
CA LYS A 46 -8.01 4.04 3.63
C LYS A 46 -7.74 2.74 4.40
N TYR A 47 -6.75 1.96 3.97
CA TYR A 47 -6.35 0.72 4.62
C TYR A 47 -6.10 0.93 6.11
N LEU A 48 -5.29 1.93 6.47
CA LEU A 48 -4.97 2.23 7.86
C LEU A 48 -6.18 2.62 8.72
N ARG A 49 -7.20 3.28 8.13
CA ARG A 49 -8.45 3.60 8.83
C ARG A 49 -9.32 2.36 9.09
N GLU A 50 -9.26 1.38 8.20
CA GLU A 50 -10.07 0.15 8.27
C GLU A 50 -9.40 -0.96 9.08
N HIS A 51 -8.08 -0.90 9.27
CA HIS A 51 -7.28 -1.95 9.91
C HIS A 51 -6.52 -1.36 11.10
N GLN A 52 -7.21 -1.26 12.24
CA GLN A 52 -6.62 -0.88 13.52
C GLN A 52 -6.58 -2.08 14.48
N PRO A 53 -5.60 -2.16 15.41
CA PRO A 53 -4.54 -1.17 15.69
C PRO A 53 -3.37 -1.19 14.69
N PHE A 54 -2.64 -0.07 14.60
CA PHE A 54 -1.51 0.10 13.67
C PHE A 54 -0.18 -0.45 14.21
N ALA A 55 0.44 -1.36 13.45
CA ALA A 55 1.80 -1.84 13.60
C ALA A 55 2.51 -1.85 12.23
N MET A 56 3.50 -0.96 12.05
CA MET A 56 4.09 -0.65 10.74
C MET A 56 4.47 -1.86 9.88
N MET A 57 5.09 -2.89 10.45
CA MET A 57 5.49 -4.07 9.69
C MET A 57 4.28 -4.91 9.25
N LEU A 58 3.37 -5.20 10.18
CA LEU A 58 2.17 -6.00 9.92
C LEU A 58 1.23 -5.29 8.95
N ASP A 59 1.07 -3.98 9.09
CA ASP A 59 0.24 -3.19 8.19
C ASP A 59 0.86 -3.01 6.81
N LEU A 60 2.19 -2.94 6.71
CA LEU A 60 2.84 -2.80 5.41
C LEU A 60 2.65 -4.08 4.61
N THR A 61 2.86 -5.24 5.24
CA THR A 61 2.63 -6.54 4.61
C THR A 61 1.14 -6.74 4.30
N GLY A 62 0.26 -6.48 5.27
CA GLY A 62 -1.19 -6.57 5.10
C GLY A 62 -1.73 -5.66 4.00
N PHE A 63 -1.18 -4.45 3.85
CA PHE A 63 -1.58 -3.51 2.80
C PHE A 63 -1.30 -4.06 1.41
N PHE A 64 -0.14 -4.68 1.15
CA PHE A 64 0.16 -5.26 -0.16
C PHE A 64 -0.71 -6.49 -0.46
N SER A 65 -0.93 -7.34 0.55
CA SER A 65 -1.86 -8.48 0.42
C SER A 65 -3.28 -7.99 0.12
N TRP A 66 -3.76 -6.97 0.83
CA TRP A 66 -5.06 -6.36 0.59
C TRP A 66 -5.17 -5.70 -0.79
N LEU A 67 -4.14 -4.96 -1.20
CA LEU A 67 -4.08 -4.27 -2.49
C LEU A 67 -4.19 -5.26 -3.66
N ASN A 68 -3.54 -6.42 -3.53
CA ASN A 68 -3.64 -7.53 -4.46
C ASN A 68 -5.03 -8.18 -4.42
N ALA A 69 -5.57 -8.43 -3.23
CA ALA A 69 -6.89 -9.05 -3.05
C ALA A 69 -8.03 -8.22 -3.66
N ILE A 70 -7.91 -6.89 -3.67
CA ILE A 70 -8.88 -6.00 -4.33
C ILE A 70 -8.57 -5.77 -5.82
N GLU A 71 -7.57 -6.45 -6.37
CA GLU A 71 -7.12 -6.38 -7.77
C GLU A 71 -6.91 -4.96 -8.32
N LEU A 72 -6.41 -4.05 -7.48
CA LEU A 72 -6.25 -2.63 -7.80
C LEU A 72 -7.55 -1.93 -8.22
N ALA A 73 -8.70 -2.34 -7.66
CA ALA A 73 -10.00 -1.74 -7.95
C ALA A 73 -10.00 -0.19 -7.84
N GLY A 74 -10.76 0.48 -8.70
CA GLY A 74 -10.91 1.94 -8.66
C GLY A 74 -11.46 2.42 -7.30
N LEU A 75 -10.90 3.51 -6.78
CA LEU A 75 -11.29 4.12 -5.51
C LEU A 75 -12.20 5.32 -5.78
N ASN A 76 -13.35 5.41 -5.12
CA ASN A 76 -14.12 6.66 -5.09
C ASN A 76 -13.32 7.68 -4.27
N ASP A 77 -13.08 8.87 -4.80
CA ASP A 77 -12.23 9.89 -4.19
C ASP A 77 -12.73 10.22 -2.77
N PRO A 78 -12.04 9.80 -1.70
CA PRO A 78 -12.51 10.03 -0.34
C PRO A 78 -12.34 11.50 0.10
N SER A 79 -11.65 12.32 -0.70
CA SER A 79 -11.51 13.77 -0.45
C SER A 79 -12.59 14.61 -1.12
N ARG A 80 -13.45 14.00 -1.96
CA ARG A 80 -14.50 14.69 -2.71
C ARG A 80 -15.78 13.86 -2.78
N PHE A 81 -16.90 14.46 -2.44
CA PHE A 81 -18.22 13.84 -2.59
C PHE A 81 -18.79 13.97 -4.03
N ASP A 82 -17.94 14.20 -5.04
CA ASP A 82 -18.35 14.44 -6.43
C ASP A 82 -18.45 13.16 -7.28
N GLY A 83 -18.21 11.99 -6.68
CA GLY A 83 -18.29 10.70 -7.38
C GLY A 83 -17.10 10.40 -8.29
N ARG A 84 -16.05 11.22 -8.29
CA ARG A 84 -14.83 10.96 -9.07
C ARG A 84 -14.20 9.63 -8.66
N ARG A 85 -13.87 8.79 -9.66
CA ARG A 85 -13.07 7.57 -9.45
C ARG A 85 -11.59 7.84 -9.72
N ILE A 86 -10.75 7.30 -8.84
CA ILE A 86 -9.29 7.30 -8.93
C ILE A 86 -8.87 5.88 -9.30
N THR A 87 -8.26 5.74 -10.46
CA THR A 87 -7.77 4.47 -10.99
C THR A 87 -6.32 4.23 -10.56
N ALA A 88 -5.95 2.95 -10.42
CA ALA A 88 -4.60 2.57 -10.07
C ALA A 88 -3.60 2.86 -11.19
N ALA A 89 -3.99 2.58 -12.43
CA ALA A 89 -3.18 2.77 -13.63
C ALA A 89 -4.10 3.14 -14.81
N GLY A 90 -3.52 3.52 -15.95
CA GLY A 90 -4.25 3.53 -17.21
C GLY A 90 -4.60 2.12 -17.67
N ASP A 91 -5.67 1.97 -18.45
CA ASP A 91 -6.24 0.65 -18.79
C ASP A 91 -5.23 -0.31 -19.44
N SER A 92 -4.38 0.20 -20.33
CA SER A 92 -3.32 -0.59 -20.99
C SER A 92 -2.22 -1.07 -20.04
N LEU A 93 -2.00 -0.37 -18.92
CA LEU A 93 -0.97 -0.69 -17.94
C LEU A 93 -1.52 -1.46 -16.74
N LEU A 94 -2.84 -1.58 -16.60
CA LEU A 94 -3.47 -2.24 -15.45
C LEU A 94 -3.06 -3.72 -15.30
N PRO A 95 -2.97 -4.54 -16.37
CA PRO A 95 -2.47 -5.91 -16.23
C PRO A 95 -1.05 -5.96 -15.67
N LEU A 96 -0.16 -5.08 -16.14
CA LEU A 96 1.20 -4.99 -15.64
C LEU A 96 1.21 -4.53 -14.16
N ALA A 97 0.43 -3.50 -13.82
CA ALA A 97 0.29 -3.04 -12.44
C ALA A 97 -0.16 -4.15 -11.48
N ARG A 98 -1.08 -5.02 -11.91
CA ARG A 98 -1.55 -6.18 -11.13
C ARG A 98 -0.43 -7.18 -10.89
N LEU A 99 0.41 -7.50 -11.89
CA LEU A 99 1.58 -8.36 -11.70
C LEU A 99 2.57 -7.81 -10.66
N TYR A 100 2.77 -6.49 -10.63
CA TYR A 100 3.59 -5.85 -9.59
C TYR A 100 2.97 -5.96 -8.20
N SER A 101 1.65 -5.77 -8.11
CA SER A 101 0.90 -5.92 -6.86
C SER A 101 0.96 -7.37 -6.33
N GLU A 102 0.84 -8.35 -7.21
CA GLU A 102 0.92 -9.78 -6.88
C GLU A 102 2.30 -10.15 -6.34
N ARG A 103 3.37 -9.73 -7.01
CA ARG A 103 4.75 -9.94 -6.55
C ARG A 103 5.00 -9.30 -5.18
N ALA A 104 4.51 -8.07 -4.98
CA ALA A 104 4.62 -7.39 -3.69
C ALA A 104 3.84 -8.13 -2.60
N ALA A 105 2.63 -8.61 -2.89
CA ALA A 105 1.84 -9.41 -1.96
C ALA A 105 2.53 -10.73 -1.60
N SER A 106 3.16 -11.41 -2.55
CA SER A 106 3.93 -12.63 -2.28
C SER A 106 5.11 -12.38 -1.33
N ARG A 107 5.87 -11.29 -1.54
CA ARG A 107 6.98 -10.91 -0.63
C ARG A 107 6.46 -10.48 0.74
N ALA A 108 5.35 -9.77 0.79
CA ALA A 108 4.69 -9.38 2.03
C ALA A 108 4.23 -10.60 2.84
N ASP A 109 3.66 -11.61 2.18
CA ASP A 109 3.22 -12.85 2.82
C ASP A 109 4.40 -13.66 3.37
N GLN A 110 5.51 -13.75 2.63
CA GLN A 110 6.76 -14.36 3.08
C GLN A 110 7.32 -13.64 4.32
N ALA A 111 7.37 -12.31 4.30
CA ALA A 111 7.82 -11.51 5.44
C ALA A 111 6.94 -11.73 6.69
N ARG A 112 5.62 -11.73 6.51
CA ARG A 112 4.66 -11.94 7.59
C ARG A 112 4.77 -13.35 8.16
N SER A 113 4.88 -14.36 7.30
CA SER A 113 5.01 -15.77 7.72
C SER A 113 6.30 -16.01 8.51
N ALA A 114 7.43 -15.47 8.05
CA ALA A 114 8.69 -15.54 8.77
C ALA A 114 8.60 -14.86 10.15
N TYR A 115 7.97 -13.68 10.22
CA TYR A 115 7.76 -12.99 11.50
C TYR A 115 6.91 -13.81 12.48
N LEU A 116 5.82 -14.42 12.01
CA LEU A 116 4.96 -15.27 12.83
C LEU A 116 5.67 -16.55 13.29
N ALA A 117 6.61 -17.06 12.50
CA ALA A 117 7.46 -18.18 12.86
C ALA A 117 8.65 -17.79 13.77
N SER A 118 8.73 -16.53 14.22
CA SER A 118 9.88 -15.96 14.96
C SER A 118 11.21 -15.98 14.20
N ASP A 119 11.19 -16.17 12.87
CA ASP A 119 12.33 -15.98 11.99
C ASP A 119 12.45 -14.49 11.61
N TYR A 120 12.96 -13.70 12.55
CA TYR A 120 13.07 -12.26 12.38
C TYR A 120 14.06 -11.85 11.29
N LEU A 121 15.10 -12.66 11.05
CA LEU A 121 16.06 -12.42 9.99
C LEU A 121 15.42 -12.65 8.63
N GLY A 122 14.71 -13.77 8.45
CA GLY A 122 13.92 -14.04 7.25
C GLY A 122 12.88 -12.95 7.00
N ALA A 123 12.15 -12.53 8.05
CA ALA A 123 11.19 -11.44 7.95
C ALA A 123 11.84 -10.14 7.45
N GLN A 124 13.00 -9.77 8.00
CA GLN A 124 13.74 -8.59 7.58
C GLN A 124 14.20 -8.69 6.11
N LEU A 125 14.73 -9.83 5.69
CA LEU A 125 15.17 -10.06 4.31
C LEU A 125 14.00 -9.93 3.32
N HIS A 126 12.84 -10.50 3.63
CA HIS A 126 11.67 -10.40 2.79
C HIS A 126 11.09 -8.98 2.74
N LEU A 127 11.13 -8.22 3.84
CA LEU A 127 10.77 -6.80 3.85
C LEU A 127 11.72 -5.95 3.00
N GLN A 128 13.02 -6.24 3.02
CA GLN A 128 13.99 -5.57 2.17
C GLN A 128 13.71 -5.86 0.68
N GLN A 129 13.44 -7.12 0.33
CA GLN A 129 13.04 -7.51 -1.02
C GLN A 129 11.69 -6.90 -1.44
N LEU A 130 10.78 -6.69 -0.49
CA LEU A 130 9.52 -5.99 -0.76
C LEU A 130 9.76 -4.53 -1.13
N ILE A 131 10.60 -3.79 -0.38
CA ILE A 131 10.82 -2.35 -0.60
C ILE A 131 11.83 -2.08 -1.73
N SER A 132 12.80 -2.97 -1.92
CA SER A 132 13.83 -2.92 -2.96
C SER A 132 13.84 -4.22 -3.78
N PRO A 133 12.79 -4.49 -4.57
CA PRO A 133 12.69 -5.70 -5.37
C PRO A 133 13.62 -5.70 -6.58
#